data_AF-A0A7W3LID4-F1
#
_entry.id   AF-A0A7W3LID4-F1
#
_cell.length_a   1.000
_cell.length_b   1.000
_cell.length_c   1.000
_cell.angle_alpha   90.00
_cell.angle_beta   90.00
_cell.angle_gamma   90.00
#
_symmetry.space_group_name_H-M   'P 1'
#
loop_
_entity.id
_entity.type
_entity.pdbx_description
1 polymer ?
#
loop_
_entity_poly.entity_id
_entity_poly.type
_entity_poly.pdbx_seq_one_letter_code
_entity_poly.pdbx_strand_id
1 'polypeptide(L)'
;MSGRLAARLVVSISPADVGQRVSLRRRLPEGAYSDVVGVLESWADGVLRVRRRTGEPVEVAEATVVAAKVVPPAPPARRRTTS
;
A
#
# COMPACT_ATOMS: atom_id res chain seq x y z
N MET A 1 -7.97 22.78 -3.85
CA MET A 1 -7.97 22.13 -5.18
C MET A 1 -7.31 20.76 -5.05
N SER A 2 -7.99 19.75 -4.47
CA SER A 2 -7.42 18.39 -4.42
C SER A 2 -7.53 17.78 -5.81
N GLY A 3 -6.42 17.81 -6.54
CA GLY A 3 -6.33 17.26 -7.89
C GLY A 3 -6.81 15.82 -7.88
N ARG A 4 -7.87 15.55 -8.65
CA ARG A 4 -8.23 14.17 -9.02
C ARG A 4 -7.13 13.66 -9.92
N LEU A 5 -6.06 13.16 -9.31
CA LEU A 5 -5.15 12.24 -9.97
C LEU A 5 -6.02 11.07 -10.41
N ALA A 6 -6.27 10.97 -11.72
CA ALA A 6 -6.74 9.76 -12.35
C ALA A 6 -5.62 8.72 -12.17
N ALA A 7 -5.53 8.16 -10.97
CA ALA A 7 -4.56 7.14 -10.64
C ALA A 7 -4.94 5.91 -11.45
N ARG A 8 -4.16 5.63 -12.48
CA ARG A 8 -4.26 4.39 -13.25
C ARG A 8 -4.22 3.25 -12.23
N LEU A 9 -5.24 2.40 -12.29
CA LEU A 9 -5.32 1.18 -11.50
C LEU A 9 -4.20 0.24 -11.97
N VAL A 10 -3.05 0.32 -11.30
CA VAL A 10 -1.85 -0.46 -11.62
C VAL A 10 -1.38 -1.16 -10.36
N VAL A 11 -1.18 -2.47 -10.48
CA VAL A 11 -0.48 -3.30 -9.50
C VAL A 11 0.94 -3.45 -10.00
N SER A 12 1.88 -2.75 -9.36
CA SER A 12 3.32 -2.76 -9.70
C SER A 12 4.17 -3.44 -8.63
N ILE A 13 3.55 -4.33 -7.84
CA ILE A 13 4.22 -5.15 -6.82
C ILE A 13 4.12 -6.62 -7.22
N SER A 14 4.99 -7.42 -6.64
CA SER A 14 5.07 -8.87 -6.82
C SER A 14 5.37 -9.55 -5.48
N PRO A 15 5.32 -10.88 -5.41
CA PRO A 15 5.79 -11.63 -4.24
C PRO A 15 7.25 -11.32 -3.85
N ALA A 16 8.09 -10.83 -4.77
CA ALA A 16 9.46 -10.39 -4.47
C ALA A 16 9.52 -9.13 -3.58
N ASP A 17 8.41 -8.41 -3.44
CA ASP A 17 8.33 -7.21 -2.61
C ASP A 17 7.97 -7.49 -1.14
N VAL A 18 7.90 -8.77 -0.75
CA VAL A 18 7.77 -9.16 0.66
C VAL A 18 8.92 -8.57 1.48
N GLY A 19 8.58 -7.99 2.64
CA GLY A 19 9.48 -7.22 3.50
C GLY A 19 9.53 -5.73 3.16
N GLN A 20 9.02 -5.30 2.01
CA GLN A 20 9.01 -3.89 1.63
C GLN A 20 7.73 -3.18 2.10
N ARG A 21 7.82 -1.86 2.25
CA ARG A 21 6.66 -1.02 2.51
C ARG A 21 5.88 -0.81 1.21
N VAL A 22 4.59 -1.11 1.24
CA VAL A 22 3.68 -1.00 0.09
C VAL A 22 2.47 -0.13 0.43
N SER A 23 1.86 0.40 -0.61
CA SER A 23 0.54 1.04 -0.58
C SER A 23 -0.37 0.25 -1.49
N LEU A 24 -1.43 -0.32 -0.93
CA LEU A 24 -2.47 -1.06 -1.64
C LEU A 24 -3.75 -0.26 -1.65
N ARG A 25 -4.49 -0.31 -2.75
CA ARG A 25 -5.89 0.08 -2.85
C ARG A 25 -6.69 -1.18 -3.15
N ARG A 26 -7.65 -1.49 -2.29
CA ARG A 26 -8.56 -2.63 -2.43
C ARG A 26 -10.00 -2.18 -2.61
N ARG A 27 -10.77 -2.96 -3.35
CA ARG A 27 -12.23 -2.85 -3.41
C ARG A 27 -12.84 -3.61 -2.25
N LEU A 28 -13.79 -2.98 -1.55
CA LEU A 28 -14.55 -3.60 -0.47
C LEU A 28 -15.85 -4.21 -1.02
N PRO A 29 -16.45 -5.20 -0.32
CA PRO A 29 -17.69 -5.86 -0.75
C PRO A 29 -18.85 -4.89 -1.01
N GLU A 30 -18.94 -3.81 -0.22
CA GLU A 30 -19.93 -2.73 -0.34
C GLU A 30 -19.71 -1.81 -1.56
N GLY A 31 -18.69 -2.07 -2.38
CA GLY A 31 -18.36 -1.29 -3.58
C GLY A 31 -17.48 -0.06 -3.31
N ALA A 32 -17.16 0.22 -2.05
CA ALA A 32 -16.21 1.26 -1.66
C ALA A 32 -14.75 0.83 -1.93
N TYR A 33 -13.82 1.79 -1.84
CA TYR A 33 -12.39 1.53 -1.90
C TYR A 33 -11.74 1.85 -0.57
N SER A 34 -10.74 1.05 -0.20
CA SER A 34 -9.94 1.25 1.00
C SER A 34 -8.45 1.17 0.66
N ASP A 35 -7.69 2.10 1.24
CA ASP A 35 -6.25 2.15 1.09
C ASP A 35 -5.57 1.56 2.32
N VAL A 36 -4.57 0.70 2.11
CA VAL A 36 -3.77 0.06 3.15
C VAL A 36 -2.31 0.37 2.89
N VAL A 37 -1.63 0.96 3.87
CA VAL A 37 -0.20 1.23 3.82
C VAL A 37 0.49 0.48 4.95
N GLY A 38 1.49 -0.32 4.61
CA GLY A 38 2.19 -1.16 5.58
C GLY A 38 3.32 -1.94 4.95
N VAL A 39 3.90 -2.86 5.71
CA VAL A 39 4.92 -3.79 5.20
C VAL A 39 4.20 -5.02 4.65
N LEU A 40 4.51 -5.44 3.43
CA LEU A 40 4.03 -6.70 2.88
C LEU A 40 4.74 -7.85 3.59
N GLU A 41 4.03 -8.57 4.45
CA GLU A 41 4.61 -9.68 5.24
C GLU A 41 4.57 -11.00 4.49
N SER A 42 3.52 -11.21 3.70
CA SER A 42 3.41 -12.40 2.85
C SER A 42 2.54 -12.10 1.63
N TRP A 43 2.79 -12.86 0.57
CA TRP A 43 1.93 -12.98 -0.59
C TRP A 43 1.92 -14.44 -1.02
N ALA A 44 0.83 -15.13 -0.74
CA ALA A 44 0.63 -16.53 -1.08
C ALA A 44 -0.86 -16.81 -1.21
N ASP A 45 -1.23 -17.86 -1.95
CA ASP A 45 -2.61 -18.34 -2.05
C ASP A 45 -3.63 -17.26 -2.46
N GLY A 46 -3.20 -16.28 -3.26
CA GLY A 46 -4.04 -15.16 -3.67
C GLY A 46 -4.38 -14.18 -2.55
N VAL A 47 -3.60 -14.16 -1.46
CA VAL A 47 -3.78 -13.26 -0.32
C VAL A 47 -2.48 -12.51 -0.02
N LEU A 48 -2.59 -11.19 0.10
CA LEU A 48 -1.53 -10.31 0.56
C LEU A 48 -1.76 -10.00 2.04
N ARG A 49 -0.77 -10.27 2.88
CA ARG A 49 -0.78 -9.90 4.29
C ARG A 49 0.08 -8.66 4.48
N VAL A 50 -0.53 -7.57 4.93
CA VAL A 50 0.14 -6.29 5.15
C VAL A 50 0.07 -5.91 6.62
N ARG A 51 1.22 -5.74 7.26
CA ARG A 51 1.27 -5.19 8.62
C ARG A 51 1.30 -3.67 8.57
N ARG A 52 0.26 -3.05 9.13
CA ARG A 52 0.16 -1.61 9.29
C ARG A 52 1.22 -1.10 10.25
N ARG A 53 1.48 0.21 10.22
CA ARG A 53 2.38 0.86 11.17
C ARG A 53 1.91 0.75 12.63
N THR A 54 0.61 0.56 12.85
CA THR A 54 0.01 0.29 14.17
C THR A 54 0.30 -1.11 14.69
N GLY A 55 0.91 -1.99 13.89
CA GLY A 55 1.15 -3.41 14.22
C GLY A 55 0.00 -4.34 13.81
N GLU A 56 -1.15 -3.79 13.40
CA GLU A 56 -2.30 -4.56 12.96
C GLU A 56 -2.01 -5.25 11.61
N PRO A 57 -2.12 -6.59 11.51
CA PRO A 57 -2.07 -7.29 10.24
C PRO A 57 -3.40 -7.14 9.50
N VAL A 58 -3.32 -6.84 8.20
CA VAL A 58 -4.48 -6.75 7.32
C VAL A 58 -4.29 -7.71 6.16
N GLU A 59 -5.27 -8.58 5.98
CA GLU A 59 -5.33 -9.48 4.84
C GLU A 59 -6.15 -8.87 3.71
N VAL A 60 -5.62 -8.97 2.49
CA VAL A 60 -6.21 -8.41 1.28
C VAL A 60 -6.17 -9.50 0.22
N ALA A 61 -7.35 -9.92 -0.25
CA ALA A 61 -7.43 -10.83 -1.39
C ALA A 61 -6.88 -10.14 -2.64
N GLU A 62 -5.96 -10.80 -3.34
CA GLU A 62 -5.29 -10.31 -4.55
C GLU A 62 -6.30 -9.86 -5.60
N ALA A 63 -7.38 -10.62 -5.79
CA ALA A 63 -8.47 -10.31 -6.72
C ALA A 63 -9.20 -8.98 -6.43
N THR A 64 -9.08 -8.45 -5.21
CA THR A 64 -9.70 -7.17 -4.80
C THR A 64 -8.76 -5.98 -4.95
N VAL A 65 -7.46 -6.24 -5.17
CA VAL A 65 -6.45 -5.19 -5.31
C VAL A 65 -6.60 -4.53 -6.68
N VAL A 66 -6.90 -3.24 -6.67
CA VAL A 66 -7.06 -2.46 -7.91
C VAL A 66 -5.84 -1.59 -8.20
N ALA A 67 -5.05 -1.25 -7.18
CA ALA A 67 -3.76 -0.60 -7.38
C ALA A 67 -2.82 -0.96 -6.25
N ALA A 68 -1.54 -1.09 -6.56
CA ALA A 68 -0.52 -1.36 -5.57
C ALA A 68 0.84 -0.87 -6.05
N LYS A 69 1.63 -0.31 -5.12
CA LYS A 69 3.00 0.11 -5.39
C LYS A 69 3.87 -0.04 -4.16
N VAL A 70 5.16 -0.28 -4.38
CA VAL A 70 6.19 -0.09 -3.35
C VAL A 70 6.27 1.39 -2.99
N VAL A 71 6.32 1.68 -1.69
CA VAL A 71 6.50 3.02 -1.15
C VAL A 71 7.84 3.08 -0.44
N PRO A 72 8.82 3.85 -0.95
CA PRO A 72 10.07 4.02 -0.24
C PRO A 72 9.82 4.63 1.15
N PRO A 73 10.70 4.35 2.14
CA PRO A 73 10.64 5.01 3.43
C PRO A 73 10.63 6.53 3.22
N ALA A 74 9.91 7.25 4.08
CA ALA A 74 9.82 8.70 3.96
C ALA A 74 11.25 9.28 3.98
N PRO A 75 11.59 10.17 3.03
CA PRO A 75 12.92 10.77 3.00
C PRO A 75 13.21 11.47 4.34
N PRO A 76 14.48 11.47 4.80
CA PRO A 76 14.84 12.09 6.07
C PRO A 76 14.41 13.56 6.06
N ALA A 77 13.82 14.01 7.18
CA ALA A 77 13.35 15.38 7.33
C ALA A 77 14.54 16.33 7.13
N ARG A 78 14.48 17.15 6.07
CA ARG A 78 15.45 18.24 5.90
C ARG A 78 15.25 19.20 7.06
N ARG A 79 16.22 19.23 7.97
CA ARG A 79 16.34 20.23 9.04
C ARG A 79 16.29 21.59 8.37
N ARG A 80 15.19 22.33 8.56
CA ARG A 80 15.16 23.76 8.24
C ARG A 80 16.16 24.42 9.17
N THR A 81 17.33 24.76 8.65
CA THR A 81 18.25 25.67 9.32
C THR A 81 17.55 27.03 9.33
N THR A 82 16.95 27.39 10.45
CA THR A 82 16.59 28.78 10.71
C THR A 82 17.87 29.47 11.17
N SER A 83 18.38 30.38 10.34
CA SER A 83 19.31 31.43 10.76
C SER A 83 18.53 32.72 10.90
#